data_AF-A0A923RL28-F1
#
_entry.id   AF-A0A923RL28-F1
#
_cell.length_a   1.000
_cell.length_b   1.000
_cell.length_c   1.000
_cell.angle_alpha   90.00
_cell.angle_beta   90.00
_cell.angle_gamma   90.00
#
_symmetry.space_group_name_H-M   'P 1'
#
loop_
_entity.id
_entity.type
_entity.pdbx_description
1 polymer ?
#
loop_
_entity_poly.entity_id
_entity_poly.type
_entity_poly.pdbx_seq_one_letter_code
_entity_poly.pdbx_strand_id
1 'polypeptide(L)'
;MTPVFRIVLIVVSLLSTYYILKKIRQSKLQIEYAIFWIVFAGVLVIISVFPWLVTLFTRLLGMQLPVNFVFMVFIFILLVKLFMMTIELSALENKVKDLTQELALEEKEHIDRQKEEQKGE
;
A
#
# COMPACT_ATOMS: atom_id res chain seq x y z
N MET A 1 -36.39 -5.84 8.20
CA MET A 1 -35.28 -5.50 7.30
C MET A 1 -35.87 -4.99 5.99
N THR A 2 -35.88 -3.68 5.79
CA THR A 2 -36.54 -3.02 4.66
C THR A 2 -35.86 -3.40 3.33
N PRO A 3 -36.63 -3.75 2.28
CA PRO A 3 -36.10 -4.23 0.99
C PRO A 3 -35.17 -3.21 0.30
N VAL A 4 -35.32 -1.93 0.62
CA VAL A 4 -34.47 -0.83 0.17
C VAL A 4 -33.00 -1.03 0.58
N PHE A 5 -32.71 -1.44 1.81
CA PHE A 5 -31.33 -1.68 2.26
C PHE A 5 -30.69 -2.85 1.51
N ARG A 6 -31.45 -3.89 1.16
CA ARG A 6 -30.95 -5.02 0.35
C ARG A 6 -30.55 -4.58 -1.05
N ILE A 7 -31.37 -3.74 -1.70
CA ILE A 7 -31.07 -3.22 -3.04
C ILE A 7 -29.83 -2.33 -3.00
N VAL A 8 -29.73 -1.42 -2.03
CA VAL A 8 -28.54 -0.56 -1.85
C VAL A 8 -27.29 -1.40 -1.61
N LEU A 9 -27.35 -2.43 -0.76
CA LEU A 9 -26.23 -3.32 -0.50
C LEU A 9 -25.80 -4.09 -1.75
N ILE A 10 -26.74 -4.58 -2.56
CA ILE A 10 -26.44 -5.27 -3.82
C ILE A 10 -25.75 -4.32 -4.81
N VAL A 11 -26.26 -3.09 -4.95
CA VAL A 11 -25.69 -2.10 -5.86
C VAL A 11 -24.29 -1.68 -5.42
N VAL A 12 -24.09 -1.37 -4.14
CA VAL A 12 -22.77 -1.00 -3.59
C VAL A 12 -21.79 -2.17 -3.67
N SER A 13 -22.24 -3.40 -3.43
CA SER A 13 -21.44 -4.61 -3.60
C SER A 13 -20.99 -4.81 -5.05
N LEU A 14 -21.91 -4.69 -6.02
CA LEU A 14 -21.59 -4.82 -7.44
C LEU A 14 -20.64 -3.70 -7.90
N LEU A 15 -20.87 -2.46 -7.47
CA LEU A 15 -19.99 -1.32 -7.76
C LEU A 15 -18.60 -1.52 -7.17
N SER A 16 -18.50 -1.93 -5.91
CA SER A 16 -17.24 -2.23 -5.23
C SER A 16 -16.48 -3.35 -5.95
N THR A 17 -17.19 -4.43 -6.29
CA THR A 17 -16.64 -5.57 -7.02
C THR A 17 -16.14 -5.15 -8.40
N TYR A 18 -16.92 -4.37 -9.16
CA TYR A 18 -16.50 -3.85 -10.47
C TYR A 18 -15.28 -2.93 -10.36
N TYR A 19 -15.23 -2.05 -9.37
CA TYR A 19 -14.11 -1.15 -9.13
C TYR A 19 -12.83 -1.91 -8.79
N ILE A 20 -12.94 -2.93 -7.93
CA ILE A 20 -11.83 -3.82 -7.57
C ILE A 20 -11.34 -4.61 -8.79
N LEU A 21 -12.23 -5.22 -9.59
CA LEU A 21 -11.84 -5.95 -10.81
C LEU A 21 -11.12 -5.04 -11.82
N LYS A 22 -11.62 -3.82 -12.03
CA LYS A 22 -10.98 -2.86 -12.93
C LYS A 22 -9.59 -2.46 -12.44
N LYS A 23 -9.44 -2.24 -11.13
CA LYS A 23 -8.18 -1.86 -10.49
C LYS A 23 -7.15 -3.01 -10.48
N ILE A 24 -7.61 -4.26 -10.33
CA ILE A 24 -6.81 -5.48 -10.48
C ILE A 24 -6.30 -5.64 -11.92
N ARG A 25 -7.17 -5.42 -12.92
CA ARG A 25 -6.77 -5.58 -14.34
C ARG A 25 -5.79 -4.51 -14.83
N GLN A 26 -5.81 -3.31 -14.23
CA GLN A 26 -4.87 -2.23 -14.55
C GLN A 26 -3.60 -2.24 -13.72
N SER A 27 -3.59 -2.93 -12.57
CA SER A 27 -2.37 -3.10 -11.79
C SER A 27 -1.66 -4.34 -12.30
N LYS A 28 -0.55 -4.14 -13.02
CA LYS A 28 0.61 -5.01 -12.87
C LYS A 28 0.89 -5.02 -11.37
N LEU A 29 0.30 -5.95 -10.61
CA LEU A 29 0.62 -6.12 -9.20
C LEU A 29 2.11 -6.41 -9.19
N GLN A 30 2.90 -5.41 -8.82
CA GLN A 30 4.31 -5.58 -8.56
C GLN A 30 4.38 -6.77 -7.62
N ILE A 31 5.07 -7.81 -8.06
CA ILE A 31 5.20 -9.10 -7.39
C ILE A 31 5.57 -8.91 -5.90
N GLU A 32 6.27 -7.81 -5.62
CA GLU A 32 6.60 -7.26 -4.32
C GLU A 32 5.41 -7.14 -3.32
N TYR A 33 4.25 -6.62 -3.74
CA TYR A 33 3.10 -6.50 -2.84
C TYR A 33 2.41 -7.84 -2.56
N ALA A 34 2.41 -8.75 -3.54
CA ALA A 34 1.81 -10.08 -3.38
C ALA A 34 2.62 -10.94 -2.40
N ILE A 35 3.95 -10.80 -2.39
CA ILE A 35 4.85 -11.51 -1.46
C ILE A 35 4.48 -11.21 -0.01
N PHE A 36 4.22 -9.94 0.36
CA PHE A 36 3.80 -9.58 1.72
C PHE A 36 2.52 -10.32 2.13
N TRP A 37 1.51 -10.37 1.26
CA TRP A 37 0.25 -11.06 1.53
C TRP A 37 0.42 -12.59 1.62
N ILE A 38 1.29 -13.17 0.81
CA ILE A 38 1.62 -14.60 0.86
C ILE A 38 2.32 -14.94 2.19
N VAL A 39 3.31 -14.14 2.60
CA VAL A 39 3.99 -14.31 3.90
C VAL A 39 3.01 -14.14 5.06
N PHE A 40 2.13 -13.14 4.99
CA PHE A 40 1.10 -12.91 5.99
C PHE A 40 0.13 -14.10 6.13
N ALA A 41 -0.33 -14.65 5.01
CA ALA A 41 -1.14 -15.86 4.99
C ALA A 41 -0.36 -17.07 5.56
N GLY A 42 0.93 -17.19 5.25
CA GLY A 42 1.81 -18.22 5.82
C GLY A 42 1.92 -18.13 7.35
N VAL A 43 2.12 -16.93 7.89
CA VAL A 43 2.17 -16.69 9.36
C VAL A 43 0.85 -17.09 10.02
N LEU A 44 -0.29 -16.76 9.40
CA LEU A 44 -1.61 -17.18 9.87
C LEU A 44 -1.76 -18.69 9.92
N VAL A 45 -1.34 -19.40 8.86
CA VAL A 45 -1.39 -20.86 8.81
C VAL A 45 -0.50 -21.47 9.91
N ILE A 46 0.71 -20.95 10.12
CA ILE A 46 1.61 -21.42 11.18
C ILE A 46 0.97 -21.25 12.56
N ILE A 47 0.38 -20.09 12.84
CA ILE A 47 -0.33 -19.83 14.10
C ILE A 47 -1.53 -20.78 14.27
N SER A 48 -2.27 -21.04 13.18
CA SER A 48 -3.42 -21.93 13.19
C SER A 48 -3.06 -23.39 13.43
N VAL A 49 -1.91 -23.86 12.90
CA VAL A 49 -1.45 -25.24 13.09
C VAL A 49 -0.76 -25.42 14.45
N PHE A 50 -0.07 -24.39 14.94
CA PHE A 50 0.72 -24.43 16.18
C PHE A 50 0.25 -23.40 17.22
N PRO A 51 -0.98 -23.52 17.77
CA PRO A 51 -1.49 -22.58 18.78
C PRO A 51 -0.68 -22.61 20.08
N TRP A 52 0.02 -23.71 20.36
CA TRP A 52 0.93 -23.86 21.48
C TRP A 52 1.97 -22.72 21.58
N LEU A 53 2.56 -22.30 20.45
CA LEU A 53 3.58 -21.25 20.42
C LEU A 53 3.02 -19.93 20.96
N VAL A 54 1.86 -19.54 20.46
CA VAL A 54 1.14 -18.34 20.90
C VAL A 54 0.85 -18.42 22.40
N THR A 55 0.34 -19.56 22.89
CA THR A 55 0.03 -19.72 24.32
C THR A 55 1.27 -19.66 25.22
N LEU A 56 2.42 -20.15 24.76
CA LEU A 56 3.69 -20.09 25.50
C LEU A 56 4.14 -18.63 25.68
N PHE A 57 4.19 -17.86 24.59
CA PHE A 57 4.55 -16.43 24.64
C PHE A 57 3.54 -15.60 25.42
N THR A 58 2.25 -15.92 25.30
CA THR A 58 1.18 -15.25 26.06
C THR A 58 1.38 -15.44 27.57
N ARG A 59 1.71 -16.65 28.01
CA ARG A 59 2.03 -16.93 29.43
C ARG A 59 3.31 -16.24 29.89
N LEU A 60 4.36 -16.22 29.04
CA LEU A 60 5.63 -15.58 29.36
C LEU A 60 5.49 -14.06 29.53
N LEU A 61 4.71 -13.43 28.64
CA LEU A 61 4.45 -11.99 28.64
C LEU A 61 3.32 -11.57 29.62
N GLY A 62 2.68 -12.52 30.30
CA GLY A 62 1.61 -12.24 31.26
C GLY A 62 0.29 -11.74 30.65
N MET A 63 0.05 -12.04 29.37
CA MET A 63 -1.20 -11.64 28.70
C MET A 63 -2.37 -12.55 29.10
N GLN A 64 -3.56 -11.96 29.29
CA GLN A 64 -4.76 -12.73 29.66
C GLN A 64 -5.33 -13.55 28.51
N LEU A 65 -5.38 -13.01 27.29
CA LEU A 65 -5.92 -13.69 26.12
C LEU A 65 -4.82 -13.92 25.07
N PRO A 66 -4.62 -15.16 24.57
CA PRO A 66 -3.69 -15.46 23.48
C PRO A 66 -3.97 -14.66 22.21
N VAL A 67 -5.23 -14.28 22.00
CA VAL A 67 -5.68 -13.44 20.89
C VAL A 67 -5.03 -12.05 20.94
N ASN A 68 -4.77 -11.49 22.12
CA ASN A 68 -4.13 -10.18 22.24
C ASN A 68 -2.68 -10.20 21.75
N PHE A 69 -1.96 -11.31 21.95
CA PHE A 69 -0.63 -11.49 21.40
C PHE A 69 -0.65 -11.49 19.87
N VAL A 70 -1.60 -12.23 19.28
CA VAL A 70 -1.76 -12.29 17.82
C VAL A 70 -2.09 -10.91 17.26
N PHE A 71 -2.96 -10.14 17.92
CA PHE A 71 -3.24 -8.76 17.54
C PHE A 71 -2.01 -7.86 17.65
N MET A 72 -1.23 -7.95 18.73
CA MET A 72 0.01 -7.19 18.90
C MET A 72 0.99 -7.46 17.74
N VAL A 73 1.20 -8.74 17.40
CA VAL A 73 2.06 -9.14 16.28
C VAL A 73 1.54 -8.58 14.95
N PHE A 74 0.23 -8.65 14.69
CA PHE A 74 -0.34 -8.08 13.46
C PHE A 74 -0.23 -6.57 13.40
N ILE A 75 -0.51 -5.86 14.48
CA ILE A 75 -0.35 -4.40 14.54
C ILE A 75 1.11 -4.02 14.29
N PHE A 76 2.06 -4.76 14.87
CA PHE A 76 3.48 -4.55 14.64
C PHE A 76 3.87 -4.77 13.17
N ILE A 77 3.45 -5.88 12.56
CA ILE A 77 3.70 -6.17 11.14
C ILE A 77 3.08 -5.08 10.25
N LEU A 78 1.87 -4.64 10.56
CA LEU A 78 1.18 -3.58 9.82
C LEU A 78 1.91 -2.24 9.95
N LEU A 79 2.43 -1.90 11.13
CA LEU A 79 3.25 -0.70 11.35
C LEU A 79 4.50 -0.71 10.48
N VAL A 80 5.23 -1.83 10.46
CA VAL A 80 6.42 -1.98 9.59
C VAL A 80 6.04 -1.85 8.12
N LYS A 81 4.94 -2.49 7.69
CA LYS A 81 4.44 -2.36 6.31
C LYS A 81 4.08 -0.92 5.97
N LEU A 82 3.44 -0.21 6.89
CA LEU A 82 3.05 1.18 6.70
C LEU A 82 4.28 2.08 6.58
N PHE A 83 5.29 1.85 7.42
CA PHE A 83 6.56 2.56 7.35
C PHE A 83 7.30 2.31 6.01
N MET A 84 7.38 1.06 5.56
CA MET A 84 7.97 0.73 4.25
C MET A 84 7.24 1.42 3.11
N MET A 85 5.90 1.44 3.16
CA MET A 85 5.08 2.16 2.18
C MET A 85 5.34 3.68 2.22
N THR A 86 5.56 4.27 3.41
CA THR A 86 5.92 5.68 3.54
C THR A 86 7.28 5.98 2.91
N ILE A 87 8.28 5.10 3.07
CA ILE A 87 9.60 5.27 2.44
C ILE A 87 9.47 5.21 0.91
N GLU A 88 8.76 4.20 0.40
CA GLU A 88 8.55 4.06 -1.05
C GLU A 88 7.83 5.28 -1.63
N LEU A 89 6.80 5.78 -0.93
CA LEU A 89 6.09 6.99 -1.30
C LEU A 89 7.01 8.22 -1.31
N SER A 90 7.85 8.37 -0.28
CA SER A 90 8.80 9.49 -0.20
C SER A 90 9.84 9.45 -1.33
N ALA A 91 10.33 8.26 -1.68
CA ALA A 91 11.24 8.09 -2.82
C ALA A 91 10.56 8.44 -4.15
N LEU A 92 9.29 8.08 -4.30
CA LEU A 92 8.50 8.43 -5.47
C LEU A 92 8.28 9.95 -5.58
N GLU A 93 7.93 10.60 -4.48
CA GLU A 93 7.77 12.06 -4.42
C GLU A 93 9.05 12.79 -4.80
N ASN A 94 10.21 12.32 -4.34
CA ASN A 94 11.50 12.91 -4.70
C ASN A 94 11.79 12.76 -6.21
N LYS A 95 11.57 11.57 -6.78
CA LYS A 95 11.74 11.37 -8.24
C LYS A 95 10.83 12.27 -9.07
N VAL A 96 9.59 12.47 -8.63
CA VAL A 96 8.66 13.39 -9.31
C VAL A 96 9.15 14.83 -9.21
N LYS A 97 9.68 15.25 -8.06
CA LYS A 97 10.29 16.58 -7.89
C LYS A 97 11.49 16.77 -8.81
N ASP A 98 12.42 15.81 -8.83
CA ASP A 98 13.63 15.88 -9.65
C ASP A 98 13.27 16.01 -11.14
N LEU A 99 12.34 15.17 -11.62
CA LEU A 99 11.89 15.22 -13.01
C LEU A 99 11.18 16.53 -13.36
N THR A 100 10.42 17.10 -12.41
CA THR A 100 9.77 18.40 -12.60
C THR A 100 10.79 19.53 -12.69
N GLN A 101 11.87 19.45 -11.90
CA GLN A 101 12.96 20.43 -11.93
C GLN A 101 13.77 20.34 -13.23
N GLU A 102 14.08 19.13 -13.68
CA GLU A 102 14.76 18.90 -14.96
C GLU A 102 13.97 19.50 -16.13
N LEU A 103 12.66 19.23 -16.18
CA LEU A 103 11.77 19.80 -17.20
C LEU A 103 11.74 21.34 -17.15
N ALA A 104 11.74 21.93 -15.96
CA ALA A 104 11.74 23.39 -15.79
C ALA A 104 13.06 24.04 -16.24
N LEU A 105 14.19 23.38 -16.02
CA LEU A 105 15.50 23.85 -16.50
C LEU A 105 15.60 23.73 -18.01
N GLU A 106 15.15 22.61 -18.59
CA GLU A 106 15.12 22.39 -20.04
C GLU A 106 14.27 23.44 -20.76
N GLU A 107 13.07 23.73 -20.24
CA GLU A 107 12.19 24.77 -20.78
C GLU A 107 12.86 26.16 -20.72
N LYS A 108 13.54 26.47 -19.62
CA LYS A 108 14.25 27.74 -19.47
C LYS A 108 15.40 27.88 -20.45
N GLU A 109 16.21 26.84 -20.65
CA GLU A 109 17.29 26.84 -21.65
C GLU A 109 16.75 27.03 -23.06
N HIS A 110 15.61 26.43 -23.39
CA HIS A 110 14.95 26.63 -24.67
C HIS A 110 14.53 28.09 -24.89
N ILE A 111 13.94 28.72 -23.87
CA ILE A 111 13.53 30.12 -23.93
C ILE A 111 14.74 31.06 -24.07
N ASP A 112 15.82 30.79 -23.33
CA ASP A 112 17.02 31.63 -23.37
C ASP A 112 17.74 31.53 -24.73
N ARG A 113 17.82 30.33 -25.33
CA ARG A 113 18.33 30.15 -26.71
C ARG A 113 17.53 30.95 -27.74
N GLN A 114 16.19 30.91 -27.68
CA GLN A 114 15.33 31.67 -28.59
C GLN A 114 15.52 33.19 -28.46
N LYS A 115 15.79 33.69 -27.25
CA LYS A 115 16.07 35.12 -27.02
C LYS A 115 17.43 35.55 -27.57
N GLU A 116 18.42 34.67 -27.58
CA GLU A 116 19.73 34.95 -28.17
C GLU A 116 19.66 35.00 -29.70
N GLU A 117 18.92 34.09 -30.32
CA GLU A 117 18.67 34.10 -31.78
C GLU A 117 17.95 35.38 -32.22
N GLN A 118 16.94 35.85 -31.48
CA GLN A 118 16.22 37.10 -31.77
C GLN A 118 17.03 38.38 -31.55
N LYS A 119 18.15 38.33 -30.81
CA LYS A 119 19.04 39.48 -30.60
C LYS A 119 20.17 39.57 -31.63
N GLY A 120 20.41 38.49 -32.38
CA GLY A 120 21.44 38.41 -33.43
C GLY A 120 20.97 38.86 -34.81
N GLU A 121 19.67 38.99 -35.03
CA GLU A 121 19.04 39.62 -36.20
C GLU A 121 18.82 41.12 -36.01
#